data_AF-A0AAV1TEL2-F1
#
_entry.id   AF-A0AAV1TEL2-F1
#
_cell.length_a   1.000
_cell.length_b   1.000
_cell.length_c   1.000
_cell.angle_alpha   90.00
_cell.angle_beta   90.00
_cell.angle_gamma   90.00
#
_symmetry.space_group_name_H-M   'P 1'
#
loop_
_entity.id
_entity.type
_entity.pdbx_description
1 polymer ?
#
loop_
_entity_poly.entity_id
_entity_poly.type
_entity_poly.pdbx_seq_one_letter_code
_entity_poly.pdbx_strand_id
1 'polypeptide(L)'
;MDADVNGIDIDDDDDDDDAGIFSIANDCHSEDDDTLTGEDNVLSAVHTKRTAVDKDESAEEFLLTREAAVRFAQDSISDALDRQKRDADERGRADVLSFDEGDLVLFSTVNLPKHAVTNVGSSILLPTYIGPFRVLRRMGNAYTIELPRKMRTHPTFYVGRIRPYY
;
A
#
# COMPACT_ATOMS: atom_id res chain seq x y z
N MET A 1 18.98 -26.98 -49.70
CA MET A 1 18.24 -26.19 -50.68
C MET A 1 16.98 -25.67 -50.04
N ASP A 2 16.94 -24.63 -49.23
CA ASP A 2 17.87 -23.87 -48.38
C ASP A 2 16.92 -22.86 -47.71
N ALA A 3 17.10 -22.59 -46.43
CA ALA A 3 16.89 -21.29 -45.77
C ALA A 3 16.82 -21.51 -44.25
N ASP A 4 17.99 -21.30 -43.65
CA ASP A 4 18.22 -20.37 -42.54
C ASP A 4 17.58 -20.67 -41.18
N VAL A 5 18.39 -21.39 -40.39
CA VAL A 5 18.60 -21.15 -38.96
C VAL A 5 18.84 -19.66 -38.72
N ASN A 6 17.86 -18.99 -38.10
CA ASN A 6 18.15 -17.83 -37.27
C ASN A 6 18.14 -18.30 -35.83
N GLY A 7 19.34 -18.60 -35.33
CA GLY A 7 19.62 -18.63 -33.90
C GLY A 7 19.38 -17.22 -33.37
N ILE A 8 18.36 -17.09 -32.54
CA ILE A 8 18.24 -15.97 -31.63
C ILE A 8 19.06 -16.36 -30.41
N ASP A 9 20.30 -15.87 -30.39
CA ASP A 9 21.10 -15.77 -29.19
C ASP A 9 20.35 -14.79 -28.27
N ILE A 10 19.64 -15.33 -27.28
CA ILE A 10 19.21 -14.54 -26.14
C ILE A 10 20.39 -14.58 -25.21
N ASP A 11 21.13 -13.48 -25.18
CA ASP A 11 22.14 -13.21 -24.19
C ASP A 11 21.49 -13.35 -22.80
N ASP A 12 21.97 -14.33 -22.05
CA ASP A 12 21.79 -14.45 -20.61
C ASP A 12 22.56 -13.28 -19.95
N ASP A 13 21.93 -12.10 -19.91
CA ASP A 13 22.34 -11.00 -19.05
C ASP A 13 21.78 -11.24 -17.64
N ASP A 14 22.50 -12.07 -16.89
CA ASP A 14 22.54 -12.04 -15.43
C ASP A 14 23.20 -10.72 -14.98
N ASP A 15 22.41 -9.73 -14.61
CA ASP A 15 22.86 -8.64 -13.73
C ASP A 15 21.79 -8.37 -12.66
N ASP A 16 22.08 -8.93 -11.48
CA ASP A 16 21.50 -8.59 -10.19
C ASP A 16 21.69 -7.09 -9.90
N ASP A 17 20.61 -6.32 -9.85
CA ASP A 17 20.58 -5.03 -9.14
C ASP A 17 19.28 -4.91 -8.33
N ASP A 18 19.22 -5.66 -7.22
CA ASP A 18 18.37 -5.39 -6.07
C ASP A 18 18.79 -4.07 -5.40
N ALA A 19 18.45 -2.93 -6.00
CA ALA A 19 18.58 -1.62 -5.36
C ALA A 19 17.25 -1.20 -4.76
N GLY A 20 17.13 -1.39 -3.44
CA GLY A 20 15.99 -1.00 -2.63
C GLY A 20 15.58 0.47 -2.82
N ILE A 21 14.26 0.67 -2.93
CA ILE A 21 13.56 1.94 -3.18
C ILE A 21 13.65 2.96 -2.01
N PHE A 22 14.52 2.77 -1.01
CA PHE A 22 14.60 3.67 0.15
C PHE A 22 16.02 4.16 0.41
N SER A 23 16.42 5.23 -0.28
CA SER A 23 17.33 6.24 0.25
C SER A 23 17.39 7.44 -0.70
N ILE A 24 16.72 8.53 -0.33
CA ILE A 24 17.12 9.87 -0.79
C ILE A 24 17.64 10.57 0.46
N ALA A 25 18.95 10.45 0.69
CA ALA A 25 19.65 11.36 1.57
C ALA A 25 19.91 12.65 0.79
N ASN A 26 19.31 13.75 1.21
CA ASN A 26 19.72 15.09 0.75
C ASN A 26 20.80 15.60 1.71
N ASP A 27 22.05 15.53 1.28
CA ASP A 27 23.17 16.24 1.91
C ASP A 27 23.08 17.73 1.51
N CYS A 28 22.91 18.61 2.49
CA CYS A 28 22.81 20.06 2.28
C CYS A 28 24.07 20.72 2.85
N HIS A 29 24.97 21.17 1.97
CA HIS A 29 26.13 21.98 2.32
C HIS A 29 25.83 23.43 1.97
N SER A 30 25.72 24.30 2.98
CA SER A 30 25.53 25.75 2.85
C SER A 30 26.88 26.45 3.05
N GLU A 31 27.36 27.16 2.02
CA GLU A 31 28.39 28.19 2.17
C GLU A 31 27.69 29.55 2.06
N ASP A 32 27.67 30.30 3.16
CA ASP A 32 27.20 31.68 3.23
C ASP A 32 28.41 32.62 3.03
N ASP A 33 28.36 33.50 2.02
CA ASP A 33 29.31 34.62 1.85
C ASP A 33 28.53 35.94 1.97
N ASP A 34 28.77 36.63 3.08
CA ASP A 34 28.25 37.95 3.40
C ASP A 34 29.13 39.04 2.78
N THR A 35 28.53 39.99 2.05
CA THR A 35 28.64 41.45 2.25
C THR A 35 28.31 42.21 0.96
N LEU A 36 27.57 43.32 1.06
CA LEU A 36 28.08 44.66 0.68
C LEU A 36 27.05 45.75 0.99
N THR A 37 27.62 46.94 1.19
CA THR A 37 27.11 48.15 1.83
C THR A 37 26.27 49.04 0.92
N GLY A 38 25.51 49.96 1.53
CA GLY A 38 24.44 50.74 0.89
C GLY A 38 24.86 51.93 0.03
N GLU A 39 23.86 52.59 -0.57
CA GLU A 39 23.77 54.05 -0.77
C GLU A 39 22.44 54.47 -1.44
N ASP A 40 21.65 55.22 -0.67
CA ASP A 40 20.87 56.45 -0.94
C ASP A 40 20.23 56.74 -2.32
N ASN A 41 18.92 56.98 -2.25
CA ASN A 41 18.18 58.09 -2.87
C ASN A 41 17.88 58.09 -4.39
N VAL A 42 16.64 57.70 -4.76
CA VAL A 42 15.74 58.53 -5.61
C VAL A 42 14.27 58.04 -5.53
N LEU A 43 13.53 58.57 -4.55
CA LEU A 43 12.07 58.49 -4.49
C LEU A 43 11.45 59.48 -5.49
N SER A 44 11.20 59.06 -6.74
CA SER A 44 10.26 59.79 -7.62
C SER A 44 9.64 58.98 -8.77
N ALA A 45 10.20 57.81 -9.14
CA ALA A 45 9.67 57.01 -10.26
C ALA A 45 8.74 55.84 -9.84
N VAL A 46 8.37 55.74 -8.57
CA VAL A 46 7.87 54.49 -7.95
C VAL A 46 6.41 54.14 -8.25
N HIS A 47 5.71 54.89 -9.11
CA HIS A 47 4.29 54.66 -9.41
C HIS A 47 3.98 54.06 -10.79
N THR A 48 4.99 53.67 -11.58
CA THR A 48 4.75 53.01 -12.88
C THR A 48 5.67 51.81 -13.20
N LYS A 49 6.58 51.42 -12.29
CA LYS A 49 7.39 50.19 -12.42
C LYS A 49 7.04 49.08 -11.42
N ARG A 50 6.16 49.33 -10.45
CA ARG A 50 5.80 48.36 -9.39
C ARG A 50 4.95 47.18 -9.85
N THR A 51 4.39 47.20 -11.05
CA THR A 51 3.41 46.18 -11.50
C THR A 51 4.03 44.92 -12.11
N ALA A 52 5.36 44.86 -12.24
CA ALA A 52 6.08 43.69 -12.77
C ALA A 52 6.75 42.87 -11.66
N VAL A 53 7.36 43.52 -10.67
CA VAL A 53 8.04 42.86 -9.53
C VAL A 53 7.04 42.17 -8.61
N ASP A 54 5.87 42.79 -8.36
CA ASP A 54 4.77 42.20 -7.56
C ASP A 54 4.22 40.89 -8.15
N LYS A 55 4.33 40.72 -9.48
CA LYS A 55 3.83 39.52 -10.16
C LYS A 55 4.77 38.34 -10.04
N ASP A 56 6.08 38.60 -10.07
CA ASP A 56 7.09 37.56 -9.82
C ASP A 56 7.07 37.14 -8.35
N GLU A 57 6.99 38.10 -7.42
CA GLU A 57 6.91 37.80 -5.98
C GLU A 57 5.65 36.98 -5.63
N SER A 58 4.50 37.31 -6.22
CA SER A 58 3.27 36.53 -6.07
C SER A 58 3.33 35.14 -6.71
N ALA A 59 4.07 34.98 -7.81
CA ALA A 59 4.28 33.69 -8.45
C ALA A 59 5.23 32.80 -7.64
N GLU A 60 6.31 33.36 -7.09
CA GLU A 60 7.24 32.67 -6.21
C GLU A 60 6.58 32.22 -4.90
N GLU A 61 5.78 33.08 -4.26
CA GLU A 61 5.01 32.72 -3.06
C GLU A 61 4.04 31.55 -3.33
N PHE A 62 3.39 31.54 -4.49
CA PHE A 62 2.49 30.44 -4.88
C PHE A 62 3.24 29.13 -5.09
N LEU A 63 4.42 29.16 -5.72
CA LEU A 63 5.25 27.97 -5.92
C LEU A 63 5.75 27.41 -4.60
N LEU A 64 6.26 28.27 -3.71
CA LEU A 64 6.72 27.90 -2.37
C LEU A 64 5.58 27.29 -1.55
N THR A 65 4.40 27.90 -1.58
CA THR A 65 3.22 27.40 -0.87
C THR A 65 2.80 26.02 -1.39
N ARG A 66 2.82 25.83 -2.71
CA ARG A 66 2.49 24.54 -3.33
C ARG A 66 3.52 23.46 -2.99
N GLU A 67 4.81 23.80 -3.04
CA GLU A 67 5.89 22.90 -2.67
C GLU A 67 5.78 22.47 -1.21
N ALA A 68 5.52 23.42 -0.31
CA ALA A 68 5.28 23.14 1.10
C ALA A 68 4.06 22.23 1.30
N ALA A 69 2.96 22.47 0.58
CA ALA A 69 1.78 21.61 0.65
C ALA A 69 2.05 20.18 0.14
N VAL A 70 2.84 20.02 -0.91
CA VAL A 70 3.22 18.70 -1.45
C VAL A 70 4.13 17.96 -0.48
N ARG A 71 5.17 18.62 0.05
CA ARG A 71 6.06 18.04 1.07
C ARG A 71 5.28 17.60 2.30
N PHE A 72 4.42 18.47 2.83
CA PHE A 72 3.58 18.15 3.96
C PHE A 72 2.69 16.91 3.69
N ALA A 73 2.10 16.81 2.50
CA ALA A 73 1.31 15.64 2.14
C ALA A 73 2.17 14.36 2.10
N GLN A 74 3.37 14.41 1.51
CA GLN A 74 4.30 13.29 1.44
C GLN A 74 4.75 12.82 2.83
N ASP A 75 5.12 13.76 3.70
CA ASP A 75 5.54 13.46 5.08
C ASP A 75 4.38 12.83 5.86
N SER A 76 3.17 13.41 5.74
CA SER A 76 1.98 12.89 6.42
C SER A 76 1.62 11.46 5.98
N ILE A 77 1.85 11.12 4.71
CA ILE A 77 1.64 9.77 4.18
C ILE A 77 2.70 8.82 4.72
N SER A 78 3.97 9.23 4.71
CA SER A 78 5.09 8.44 5.24
C SER A 78 4.86 8.11 6.72
N ASP A 79 4.51 9.11 7.52
CA ASP A 79 4.17 8.94 8.94
C ASP A 79 2.97 8.02 9.15
N ALA A 80 1.98 8.07 8.26
CA ALA A 80 0.81 7.19 8.32
C ALA A 80 1.18 5.74 8.01
N LEU A 81 2.04 5.51 7.01
CA LEU A 81 2.53 4.19 6.66
C LEU A 81 3.38 3.59 7.77
N ASP A 82 4.27 4.36 8.39
CA ASP A 82 5.08 3.91 9.52
C ASP A 82 4.21 3.55 10.72
N ARG A 83 3.16 4.35 10.98
CA ARG A 83 2.15 4.01 11.99
C ARG A 83 1.43 2.72 11.67
N GLN A 84 1.01 2.53 10.42
CA GLN A 84 0.33 1.31 10.00
C GLN A 84 1.23 0.08 10.13
N LYS A 85 2.50 0.19 9.75
CA LYS A 85 3.49 -0.89 9.85
C LYS A 85 3.67 -1.32 11.30
N ARG A 86 3.96 -0.37 12.19
CA ARG A 86 4.13 -0.66 13.62
C ARG A 86 2.88 -1.28 14.23
N ASP A 87 1.70 -0.73 13.94
CA ASP A 87 0.44 -1.28 14.43
C ASP A 87 0.17 -2.69 13.89
N ALA A 88 0.54 -2.96 12.63
CA ALA A 88 0.41 -4.28 12.02
C ALA A 88 1.42 -5.30 12.57
N ASP A 89 2.63 -4.86 12.91
CA ASP A 89 3.66 -5.72 13.50
C ASP A 89 3.31 -6.03 14.97
N GLU A 90 2.90 -5.03 15.75
CA GLU A 90 2.49 -5.19 17.15
C GLU A 90 1.17 -5.96 17.31
N ARG A 91 0.16 -5.64 16.49
CA ARG A 91 -1.18 -6.23 16.56
C ARG A 91 -1.43 -7.22 15.43
N GLY A 92 -0.36 -7.79 14.88
CA GLY A 92 -0.40 -8.72 13.76
C GLY A 92 -1.38 -9.87 13.99
N ARG A 93 -1.64 -10.65 12.94
CA ARG A 93 -2.68 -11.67 13.01
C ARG A 93 -2.28 -12.77 14.00
N ALA A 94 -2.86 -12.74 15.20
CA ALA A 94 -2.50 -13.57 16.34
C ALA A 94 -3.12 -14.99 16.34
N ASP A 95 -3.76 -15.40 15.24
CA ASP A 95 -4.46 -16.67 15.19
C ASP A 95 -3.46 -17.83 15.02
N VAL A 96 -3.16 -18.51 16.13
CA VAL A 96 -2.17 -19.61 16.22
C VAL A 96 -2.77 -20.99 15.89
N LEU A 97 -4.02 -21.06 15.45
CA LEU A 97 -4.66 -22.36 15.19
C LEU A 97 -3.97 -23.09 14.02
N SER A 98 -3.66 -24.36 14.22
CA SER A 98 -3.14 -25.23 13.17
C SER A 98 -4.10 -26.39 12.94
N PHE A 99 -4.33 -26.72 11.68
CA PHE A 99 -5.16 -27.84 11.26
C PHE A 99 -4.36 -28.73 10.32
N ASP A 100 -4.63 -30.02 10.36
CA ASP A 100 -4.06 -31.00 9.45
C ASP A 100 -5.04 -31.34 8.32
N GLU A 101 -4.52 -31.91 7.24
CA GLU A 101 -5.36 -32.37 6.13
C GLU A 101 -6.31 -33.47 6.62
N GLY A 102 -7.60 -33.31 6.34
CA GLY A 102 -8.66 -34.20 6.81
C GLY A 102 -9.40 -33.71 8.06
N ASP A 103 -8.87 -32.73 8.80
CA ASP A 103 -9.55 -32.15 9.95
C ASP A 103 -10.89 -31.52 9.57
N LEU A 104 -11.85 -31.61 10.49
CA LEU A 104 -13.14 -30.95 10.36
C LEU A 104 -13.07 -29.56 10.99
N VAL A 105 -13.45 -28.55 10.23
CA VAL A 105 -13.45 -27.15 10.66
C VAL A 105 -14.78 -26.47 10.40
N LEU A 106 -15.16 -25.60 11.31
CA LEU A 106 -16.26 -24.67 11.17
C LEU A 106 -15.79 -23.41 10.42
N PHE A 107 -16.53 -22.99 9.39
CA PHE A 107 -16.19 -21.82 8.58
C PHE A 107 -17.03 -20.59 8.96
N SER A 108 -16.39 -19.43 9.13
CA SER A 108 -17.05 -18.18 9.53
C SER A 108 -17.88 -17.57 8.40
N THR A 109 -19.10 -17.14 8.74
CA THR A 109 -20.04 -16.47 7.82
C THR A 109 -19.91 -14.95 7.80
N VAL A 110 -19.08 -14.37 8.67
CA VAL A 110 -18.88 -12.91 8.76
C VAL A 110 -18.37 -12.39 7.41
N ASN A 111 -18.93 -11.29 6.89
CA ASN A 111 -18.56 -10.70 5.59
C ASN A 111 -18.71 -11.64 4.38
N LEU A 112 -19.44 -12.76 4.50
CA LEU A 112 -19.74 -13.60 3.35
C LEU A 112 -20.83 -12.94 2.48
N PRO A 113 -20.77 -13.05 1.15
CA PRO A 113 -21.86 -12.62 0.29
C PRO A 113 -23.19 -13.24 0.72
N LYS A 114 -24.27 -12.45 0.66
CA LYS A 114 -25.62 -12.86 1.10
C LYS A 114 -26.08 -14.19 0.49
N HIS A 115 -25.69 -14.46 -0.76
CA HIS A 115 -26.06 -15.68 -1.47
C HIS A 115 -25.29 -16.95 -1.04
N ALA A 116 -24.21 -16.82 -0.25
CA ALA A 116 -23.34 -17.94 0.05
C ALA A 116 -23.75 -18.75 1.30
N VAL A 117 -24.44 -18.14 2.26
CA VAL A 117 -24.83 -18.84 3.50
C VAL A 117 -26.25 -19.39 3.42
N THR A 118 -27.22 -18.58 2.99
CA THR A 118 -28.60 -18.99 2.67
C THR A 118 -29.35 -17.86 1.92
N ASN A 119 -30.48 -18.17 1.27
CA ASN A 119 -31.40 -17.16 0.73
C ASN A 119 -32.33 -16.55 1.80
N VAL A 120 -32.08 -16.77 3.10
CA VAL A 120 -32.98 -16.34 4.17
C VAL A 120 -32.65 -14.89 4.55
N GLY A 121 -33.68 -14.04 4.62
CA GLY A 121 -33.54 -12.63 4.96
C GLY A 121 -32.94 -12.39 6.36
N SER A 122 -32.17 -11.30 6.47
CA SER A 122 -31.43 -10.80 7.64
C SER A 122 -30.31 -11.71 8.18
N SER A 123 -29.10 -11.14 8.28
CA SER A 123 -27.91 -11.83 8.81
C SER A 123 -27.89 -11.96 10.35
N ILE A 124 -28.84 -11.34 11.04
CA ILE A 124 -28.86 -11.25 12.50
C ILE A 124 -29.16 -12.62 13.15
N LEU A 125 -29.93 -13.47 12.47
CA LEU A 125 -30.34 -14.79 12.98
C LEU A 125 -29.54 -15.94 12.37
N LEU A 126 -28.54 -15.66 11.54
CA LEU A 126 -27.73 -16.70 10.92
C LEU A 126 -26.60 -17.14 11.85
N PRO A 127 -26.25 -18.45 11.87
CA PRO A 127 -25.07 -18.92 12.56
C PRO A 127 -23.81 -18.17 12.11
N THR A 128 -23.01 -17.70 13.05
CA THR A 128 -21.71 -17.04 12.79
C THR A 128 -20.68 -18.00 12.19
N TYR A 129 -20.87 -19.31 12.41
CA TYR A 129 -20.06 -20.38 11.86
C TYR A 129 -20.97 -21.46 11.27
N ILE A 130 -20.58 -22.00 10.12
CA ILE A 130 -21.33 -23.04 9.40
C ILE A 130 -20.45 -24.24 9.15
N GLY A 131 -21.10 -25.42 9.18
CA GLY A 131 -20.67 -26.70 8.62
C GLY A 131 -19.34 -27.24 9.14
N PRO A 132 -19.22 -28.53 9.44
CA PRO A 132 -17.91 -29.15 9.38
C PRO A 132 -17.51 -29.27 7.92
N PHE A 133 -16.47 -28.55 7.52
CA PHE A 133 -15.80 -28.71 6.23
C PHE A 133 -14.47 -29.39 6.45
N ARG A 134 -14.09 -30.26 5.52
CA ARG A 134 -12.79 -30.94 5.59
C ARG A 134 -11.69 -30.02 5.10
N VAL A 135 -10.57 -29.98 5.82
CA VAL A 135 -9.35 -29.33 5.34
C VAL A 135 -8.75 -30.20 4.24
N LEU A 136 -8.54 -29.61 3.06
CA LEU A 136 -7.96 -30.28 1.90
C LEU A 136 -6.45 -30.04 1.79
N ARG A 137 -5.99 -28.83 2.13
CA ARG A 137 -4.59 -28.44 2.00
C ARG A 137 -4.25 -27.24 2.88
N ARG A 138 -3.05 -27.24 3.45
CA ARG A 138 -2.46 -26.10 4.17
C ARG A 138 -1.53 -25.28 3.26
N MET A 139 -1.65 -23.95 3.31
CA MET A 139 -0.82 -22.97 2.60
C MET A 139 -0.42 -21.85 3.57
N GLY A 140 0.61 -22.11 4.40
CA GLY A 140 1.02 -21.18 5.46
C GLY A 140 -0.10 -20.96 6.48
N ASN A 141 -0.62 -19.73 6.55
CA ASN A 141 -1.73 -19.34 7.42
C ASN A 141 -3.09 -19.39 6.70
N ALA A 142 -3.14 -19.93 5.48
CA ALA A 142 -4.35 -20.12 4.71
C ALA A 142 -4.62 -21.61 4.48
N TYR A 143 -5.89 -22.00 4.55
CA TYR A 143 -6.35 -23.38 4.46
C TYR A 143 -7.39 -23.50 3.37
N THR A 144 -7.23 -24.49 2.49
CA THR A 144 -8.25 -24.84 1.50
C THR A 144 -9.19 -25.85 2.13
N ILE A 145 -10.48 -25.56 2.15
CA ILE A 145 -11.52 -26.43 2.71
C ILE A 145 -12.43 -26.97 1.60
N GLU A 146 -13.05 -28.12 1.87
CA GLU A 146 -14.01 -28.76 0.97
C GLU A 146 -15.34 -27.99 0.96
N LEU A 147 -15.37 -26.87 0.22
CA LEU A 147 -16.53 -26.00 0.16
C LEU A 147 -17.53 -26.45 -0.93
N PRO A 148 -18.84 -26.51 -0.63
CA PRO A 148 -19.86 -26.80 -1.62
C PRO A 148 -19.84 -25.77 -2.77
N ARG A 149 -19.81 -26.26 -4.02
CA ARG A 149 -19.78 -25.42 -5.24
C ARG A 149 -20.89 -24.36 -5.29
N LYS A 150 -22.05 -24.65 -4.68
CA LYS A 150 -23.21 -23.74 -4.58
C LYS A 150 -22.90 -22.41 -3.88
N MET A 151 -21.89 -22.36 -3.00
CA MET A 151 -21.57 -21.15 -2.25
C MET A 151 -20.87 -20.09 -3.10
N ARG A 152 -20.32 -20.45 -4.26
CA ARG A 152 -19.63 -19.54 -5.21
C ARG A 152 -18.54 -18.65 -4.55
N THR A 153 -17.96 -19.12 -3.46
CA THR A 153 -16.86 -18.47 -2.74
C THR A 153 -15.56 -19.25 -2.97
N HIS A 154 -14.42 -18.55 -2.99
CA HIS A 154 -13.11 -19.19 -3.06
C HIS A 154 -12.90 -20.16 -1.88
N PRO A 155 -12.37 -21.39 -2.08
CA PRO A 155 -12.29 -22.40 -1.03
C PRO A 155 -11.13 -22.21 -0.05
N THR A 156 -10.18 -21.31 -0.34
CA THR A 156 -9.02 -21.03 0.52
C THR A 156 -9.28 -19.83 1.43
N PHE A 157 -9.08 -20.01 2.73
CA PHE A 157 -9.38 -19.02 3.76
C PHE A 157 -8.23 -18.86 4.76
N TYR A 158 -8.07 -17.65 5.29
CA TYR A 158 -7.15 -17.39 6.40
C TYR A 158 -7.58 -18.12 7.68
N VAL A 159 -6.61 -18.60 8.47
CA VAL A 159 -6.82 -19.40 9.70
C VAL A 159 -7.81 -18.78 10.69
N GLY A 160 -7.82 -17.46 10.87
CA GLY A 160 -8.76 -16.76 11.76
C GLY A 160 -10.22 -16.83 11.32
N ARG A 161 -10.50 -17.36 10.12
CA ARG A 161 -11.84 -17.54 9.55
C ARG A 161 -12.39 -18.95 9.77
N ILE A 162 -11.59 -19.86 10.31
CA ILE A 162 -11.96 -21.25 10.57
C ILE A 162 -11.75 -21.59 12.05
N ARG A 163 -12.54 -22.54 12.57
CA ARG A 163 -12.45 -23.04 13.94
C ARG A 163 -12.47 -24.56 13.96
N PRO A 164 -11.83 -25.21 14.95
CA PRO A 164 -11.93 -26.67 15.10
C PRO A 164 -13.38 -27.10 15.34
N TYR A 165 -13.75 -28.25 14.76
CA TYR A 165 -15.01 -28.93 15.04
C TYR A 165 -14.74 -30.11 16.00
N TYR A 166 -15.41 -30.13 17.15
CA TYR A 166 -15.30 -31.15 18.21
C TYR A 166 -16.67 -31.62 18.68
#